data_AF-A0A3P1Y3N1-F1
#
_entry.id   AF-A0A3P1Y3N1-F1
#
_cell.length_a   1.000
_cell.length_b   1.000
_cell.length_c   1.000
_cell.angle_alpha   90.00
_cell.angle_beta   90.00
_cell.angle_gamma   90.00
#
_symmetry.space_group_name_H-M   'P 1'
#
loop_
_entity.id
_entity.type
_entity.pdbx_description
1 polymer ?
#
loop_
_entity_poly.entity_id
_entity_poly.type
_entity_poly.pdbx_seq_one_letter_code
_entity_poly.pdbx_strand_id
1 'polypeptide(L)' 'MLIVACQFCGECRVLPEAPDGDGYARACWICPRCGSGQAVQLAVTADGRGDLERIVLGMRTESVLIEGDVQE' A
#
# COMPACT_ATOMS: atom_id res chain seq x y z
N MET A 1 -2.44 1.86 -0.18
CA MET A 1 -1.80 1.25 1.00
C MET A 1 -2.81 0.34 1.67
N LEU A 2 -2.47 -0.94 1.81
CA LEU A 2 -3.26 -1.93 2.53
C LEU A 2 -2.54 -2.32 3.82
N ILE A 3 -3.27 -2.40 4.93
CA ILE A 3 -2.77 -3.00 6.17
C ILE A 3 -3.49 -4.33 6.32
N VAL A 4 -2.72 -5.42 6.28
CA VAL A 4 -3.25 -6.80 6.31
C VAL A 4 -2.64 -7.57 7.46
N ALA A 5 -3.39 -8.51 8.02
CA ALA A 5 -2.88 -9.48 8.99
C ALA A 5 -2.82 -10.87 8.34
N CYS A 6 -1.77 -11.63 8.64
CA CYS A 6 -1.67 -13.03 8.25
C CYS A 6 -2.83 -13.82 8.86
N GLN A 7 -3.67 -14.44 8.03
CA GLN A 7 -4.82 -15.21 8.48
C GLN A 7 -4.45 -16.47 9.29
N PHE A 8 -3.17 -16.88 9.26
CA PHE A 8 -2.69 -18.02 10.03
C PHE A 8 -2.09 -17.65 11.40
N CYS A 9 -1.17 -16.68 11.44
CA CYS A 9 -0.42 -16.35 12.66
C CYS A 9 -0.65 -14.93 13.19
N GLY A 10 -1.48 -14.12 12.51
CA GLY A 10 -1.82 -12.76 12.92
C GLY A 10 -0.75 -11.71 12.61
N GLU A 11 0.39 -12.07 12.01
CA GLU A 11 1.45 -11.12 11.67
C GLU A 11 0.95 -10.00 10.75
N CYS A 12 1.08 -8.75 11.17
CA CYS A 12 0.63 -7.59 10.42
C CYS A 12 1.66 -7.14 9.38
N ARG A 13 1.19 -6.65 8.24
CA ARG A 13 2.03 -6.09 7.18
C ARG A 13 1.34 -4.91 6.51
N VAL A 14 2.14 -3.91 6.19
CA VAL A 14 1.73 -2.81 5.31
C VAL A 14 2.18 -3.16 3.89
N LEU A 15 1.23 -3.23 2.97
CA LEU A 15 1.46 -3.45 1.55
C LEU A 15 1.31 -2.11 0.81
N PRO A 16 2.27 -1.74 -0.04
CA PRO A 16 2.25 -0.46 -0.74
C PRO A 16 1.18 -0.39 -1.85
N GLU A 17 0.46 -1.47 -2.11
CA GLU A 17 -0.50 -1.56 -3.22
C GLU A 17 -1.61 -0.50 -3.09
N ALA A 18 -1.86 0.16 -4.21
CA ALA A 18 -3.01 1.03 -4.40
C ALA A 18 -4.21 0.17 -4.81
N PRO A 19 -5.45 0.60 -4.51
CA PRO A 19 -6.62 -0.02 -5.11
C PRO A 19 -6.52 0.03 -6.64
N ASP A 20 -6.99 -1.04 -7.27
CA ASP A 20 -7.16 -1.16 -8.70
C ASP A 20 -8.25 -0.20 -9.21
N GLY A 21 -8.25 0.05 -10.52
CA GLY A 21 -9.21 0.96 -11.15
C GLY A 21 -10.67 0.45 -11.16
N ASP A 22 -10.90 -0.81 -10.77
CA ASP A 22 -12.22 -1.42 -10.67
C ASP A 22 -12.85 -1.30 -9.25
N GLY A 23 -12.20 -0.56 -8.34
CA GLY A 23 -12.69 -0.36 -6.98
C GLY A 23 -12.38 -1.51 -6.03
N TYR A 24 -11.49 -2.43 -6.41
CA TYR A 24 -10.97 -3.46 -5.52
C TYR A 24 -9.50 -3.22 -5.22
N ALA A 25 -9.03 -3.71 -4.08
CA ALA A 25 -7.61 -3.83 -3.80
C ALA A 25 -7.29 -5.31 -3.63
N ARG A 26 -6.36 -5.81 -4.44
CA ARG A 26 -5.96 -7.22 -4.49
C ARG A 26 -4.50 -7.33 -4.12
N ALA A 27 -4.18 -8.27 -3.22
CA ALA A 27 -2.82 -8.51 -2.78
C ALA A 27 -2.53 -10.00 -2.63
N CYS A 28 -1.31 -10.39 -3.04
CA CYS A 28 -0.77 -11.72 -2.81
C CYS A 28 0.59 -11.59 -2.11
N TRP A 29 0.79 -12.33 -1.02
CA TRP A 29 2.08 -12.32 -0.32
C TRP A 29 2.36 -13.63 0.41
N ILE A 30 3.64 -13.86 0.73
CA ILE A 30 4.05 -14.91 1.65
C ILE A 30 4.28 -14.27 3.03
N CYS A 31 3.70 -14.83 4.07
CA CYS A 31 3.92 -14.38 5.44
C CYS A 31 5.40 -14.61 5.82
N PRO A 32 6.17 -13.56 6.18
CA PRO A 32 7.58 -13.72 6.52
C PRO A 32 7.79 -14.48 7.84
N ARG A 33 6.75 -14.56 8.69
CA ARG A 33 6.82 -15.22 10.00
C ARG A 33 6.52 -16.72 9.94
N CYS A 34 5.46 -17.12 9.24
CA CYS A 34 5.01 -18.52 9.22
C CYS A 34 5.07 -19.19 7.83
N GLY A 35 5.48 -18.46 6.79
CA GLY A 35 5.63 -18.99 5.44
C GLY A 35 4.33 -19.26 4.68
N SER A 36 3.16 -19.00 5.28
CA SER A 36 1.88 -19.21 4.58
C SER A 36 1.73 -18.25 3.41
N GLY A 37 1.38 -18.76 2.23
CA GLY A 37 0.88 -17.94 1.13
C GLY A 37 -0.51 -17.40 1.42
N GLN A 38 -0.73 -16.13 1.10
CA GLN A 38 -1.95 -15.38 1.38
C GLN A 38 -2.38 -14.66 0.11
N ALA A 39 -3.68 -14.65 -0.15
CA ALA A 39 -4.31 -13.87 -1.20
C ALA A 39 -5.55 -13.19 -0.63
N VAL A 40 -5.72 -11.90 -0.88
CA VAL A 40 -6.86 -11.12 -0.41
C VAL A 40 -7.39 -10.20 -1.50
N GLN A 41 -8.71 -10.05 -1.54
CA GLN A 41 -9.41 -9.06 -2.35
C GLN A 41 -10.36 -8.29 -1.43
N LEU A 42 -10.23 -6.96 -1.42
CA LEU A 42 -11.05 -6.07 -0.60
C LEU A 42 -11.74 -5.06 -1.50
N ALA A 43 -13.05 -4.92 -1.35
CA ALA A 43 -13.78 -3.82 -1.99
C ALA A 43 -13.37 -2.50 -1.33
N VAL A 44 -13.03 -1.51 -2.15
CA VAL A 44 -12.63 -0.18 -1.70
C VAL A 44 -13.76 0.79 -2.02
N THR A 45 -14.47 1.21 -0.99
CA THR A 45 -15.62 2.12 -1.11
C THR A 45 -15.22 3.56 -1.40
N ALA A 46 -13.99 3.94 -1.06
CA ALA A 46 -13.39 5.22 -1.35
C ALA A 46 -11.86 5.05 -1.38
N ASP A 47 -11.21 5.50 -2.44
CA ASP A 47 -9.75 5.61 -2.45
C ASP A 47 -9.32 6.98 -1.90
N GLY A 48 -8.21 7.01 -1.18
CA GLY A 48 -7.68 8.27 -0.61
C GLY A 48 -7.10 9.21 -1.65
N ARG A 49 -7.13 8.87 -2.96
CA ARG A 49 -6.44 9.63 -4.01
C ARG A 49 -6.95 11.07 -4.14
N GLY A 50 -8.21 11.33 -3.80
CA GLY A 50 -8.79 12.69 -3.75
C GLY A 50 -8.71 13.40 -2.40
N ASP A 51 -8.34 12.71 -1.33
CA ASP A 51 -8.45 13.20 0.05
C ASP A 51 -7.12 13.09 0.82
N LEU A 52 -6.03 12.73 0.12
CA LEU A 52 -4.69 12.54 0.67
C LEU A 52 -4.24 13.77 1.47
N GLU A 53 -4.39 14.98 0.92
CA GLU A 53 -4.01 16.23 1.59
C GLU A 53 -4.70 16.39 2.96
N ARG A 54 -5.97 15.98 3.05
CA ARG A 54 -6.74 15.99 4.29
C ARG A 54 -6.31 14.88 5.25
N ILE A 55 -6.02 13.69 4.73
CA ILE A 55 -5.56 12.51 5.50
C ILE A 55 -4.19 12.75 6.13
N VAL A 56 -3.26 13.36 5.39
CA VAL A 56 -1.92 13.69 5.91
C VAL A 56 -1.90 14.98 6.74
N LEU A 57 -3.04 15.61 7.02
CA LEU A 57 -3.17 16.80 7.88
C LEU A 57 -2.16 17.92 7.53
N GLY A 58 -1.85 18.10 6.24
CA GLY A 58 -0.87 19.09 5.81
C GLY A 58 0.61 18.70 6.01
N MET A 59 0.93 17.44 6.27
CA MET A 59 2.30 16.93 6.12
C MET A 59 2.69 17.05 4.64
N ARG A 60 3.39 18.12 4.29
CA ARG A 60 4.02 18.29 2.99
C ARG A 60 5.20 17.35 2.90
N THR A 61 5.15 16.40 1.97
CA THR A 61 6.38 15.77 1.49
C THR A 61 7.09 16.83 0.66
N GLU A 62 8.23 17.34 1.12
CA GLU A 62 9.11 18.10 0.24
C GLU A 62 9.46 17.17 -0.94
N SER A 63 9.19 17.62 -2.15
CA SER A 63 9.62 16.92 -3.35
C SER A 63 11.14 16.92 -3.36
N VAL A 64 11.74 15.82 -2.90
CA VAL A 64 13.17 15.57 -3.14
C VAL A 64 13.29 15.32 -4.64
N LEU A 65 13.74 16.33 -5.38
CA LEU A 65 14.29 16.13 -6.70
C LEU A 65 15.53 15.25 -6.50
N ILE A 66 15.45 13.99 -6.93
CA ILE A 66 16.65 13.18 -7.09
C ILE A 66 17.32 13.74 -8.34
N GLU A 67 18.22 14.71 -8.18
CA GLU A 67 19.20 15.06 -9.20
C GLU A 67 20.16 13.87 -9.32
N GLY A 68 19.76 12.89 -10.13
CA GLY A 68 20.60 11.79 -10.57
C GLY A 68 21.20 12.15 -11.93
N ASP A 69 22.52 12.25 -11.94
CA ASP A 69 23.40 12.61 -13.05
C ASP A 69 22.98 12.04 -14.41
N VAL A 70 22.76 12.95 -15.37
CA VAL A 70 22.95 12.62 -16.79
C VAL A 70 24.45 12.52 -17.01
N GLN A 71 24.97 11.29 -17.08
CA GLN A 71 26.25 11.02 -17.73
C GLN A 71 25.98 10.66 -19.20
N GLU A 72 26.54 11.47 -20.09
CA GLU A 72 26.65 11.24 -21.55
C GLU A 72 27.34 9.92 -21.90
#